data_AF-A0A4R8EI21-F1
#
_entry.id   AF-A0A4R8EI21-F1
#
_cell.length_a   1.000
_cell.length_b   1.000
_cell.length_c   1.000
_cell.angle_alpha   90.00
_cell.angle_beta   90.00
_cell.angle_gamma   90.00
#
_symmetry.space_group_name_H-M   'P 1'
#
loop_
_entity.id
_entity.type
_entity.pdbx_description
1 polymer ?
#
loop_
_entity_poly.entity_id
_entity_poly.type
_entity_poly.pdbx_seq_one_letter_code
_entity_poly.pdbx_strand_id
1 'polypeptide(L)'
;MDRLKKRWGITSNLQAIIIFIVFAITGSASAWISRPFCDWIGIYKEDFGAVWFTLIRLLIIFPIYQVLLVAIGTLFGQFRFFWNFEKKMLKRMGLGFLFKD
;
A
#
# COMPACT_ATOMS: atom_id res chain seq x y z
N MET A 1 -6.22 17.86 14.36
CA MET A 1 -4.99 17.35 13.70
C MET A 1 -3.92 16.89 14.68
N ASP A 2 -3.82 17.46 15.88
CA ASP A 2 -2.66 17.23 16.76
C ASP A 2 -2.55 15.80 17.35
N ARG A 3 -3.67 15.13 17.60
CA ARG A 3 -3.66 13.72 18.05
C ARG A 3 -3.11 12.76 16.99
N LEU A 4 -3.40 13.02 15.71
CA LEU A 4 -2.98 12.18 14.59
C LEU A 4 -1.50 12.39 14.29
N LYS A 5 -1.05 13.66 14.31
CA LYS A 5 0.37 14.02 14.21
C LYS A 5 1.23 13.36 15.29
N LYS A 6 0.80 13.43 16.57
CA LYS A 6 1.51 12.77 17.68
C LYS A 6 1.58 11.24 17.51
N ARG A 7 0.51 10.59 17.04
CA ARG A 7 0.51 9.13 16.84
C ARG A 7 1.38 8.67 15.68
N TRP A 8 1.51 9.48 14.64
CA TRP A 8 2.19 9.12 13.39
C TRP A 8 3.59 9.75 13.27
N GLY A 9 4.00 10.59 14.23
CA GLY A 9 5.29 11.28 14.20
C GLY A 9 5.38 12.37 13.13
N ILE A 10 4.24 12.94 12.72
CA ILE A 10 4.17 13.96 11.67
C ILE A 10 4.45 15.33 12.30
N THR A 11 5.43 16.07 11.75
CA THR A 11 5.88 17.35 12.32
C THR A 11 5.09 18.54 11.79
N SER A 12 4.53 18.45 10.57
CA SER A 12 3.87 19.58 9.89
C SER A 12 2.51 19.22 9.28
N ASN A 13 1.62 20.22 9.18
CA ASN A 13 0.35 20.09 8.43
C ASN A 13 0.60 19.76 6.95
N LEU A 14 1.65 20.33 6.34
CA LEU A 14 2.01 20.07 4.95
C LEU A 14 2.41 18.60 4.75
N GLN A 15 3.15 18.03 5.70
CA GLN A 15 3.52 16.61 5.66
C GLN A 15 2.27 15.72 5.70
N ALA A 16 1.27 16.04 6.53
CA ALA A 16 0.01 15.29 6.54
C ALA A 16 -0.73 15.36 5.19
N ILE A 17 -0.80 16.54 4.58
CA ILE A 17 -1.42 16.72 3.25
C ILE A 17 -0.70 15.89 2.20
N ILE A 18 0.63 15.95 2.16
CA ILE A 18 1.46 15.16 1.24
C ILE A 18 1.19 13.67 1.44
N ILE A 19 1.14 13.20 2.69
CA ILE A 19 0.84 11.79 3.00
C ILE A 19 -0.53 11.39 2.47
N PHE A 20 -1.57 12.22 2.64
CA PHE A 20 -2.89 11.93 2.09
C PHE A 20 -2.91 11.90 0.56
N ILE A 21 -2.19 12.81 -0.09
CA ILE A 21 -2.05 12.82 -1.56
C ILE A 21 -1.38 11.54 -2.03
N VAL A 22 -0.26 11.15 -1.40
CA VAL A 22 0.43 9.89 -1.71
C VAL A 22 -0.53 8.71 -1.52
N PHE A 23 -1.28 8.64 -0.43
CA PHE A 23 -2.26 7.57 -0.22
C PHE A 23 -3.34 7.53 -1.30
N ALA A 24 -3.86 8.68 -1.72
CA ALA A 24 -4.86 8.76 -2.78
C ALA A 24 -4.30 8.25 -4.12
N ILE A 25 -3.11 8.72 -4.52
CA ILE A 25 -2.45 8.30 -5.76
C ILE A 25 -2.14 6.81 -5.71
N THR A 26 -1.53 6.33 -4.63
CA THR A 26 -1.14 4.93 -4.47
C THR A 26 -2.35 4.00 -4.47
N GLY A 27 -3.44 4.39 -3.78
CA GLY A 27 -4.70 3.65 -3.75
C GLY A 27 -5.31 3.51 -5.13
N SER A 28 -5.44 4.61 -5.87
CA SER A 28 -5.95 4.59 -7.24
C SER A 28 -5.04 3.81 -8.20
N ALA A 29 -3.72 4.01 -8.12
CA ALA A 29 -2.74 3.35 -8.98
C ALA A 29 -2.73 1.82 -8.77
N SER A 30 -2.70 1.36 -7.52
CA SER A 30 -2.73 -0.08 -7.20
C SER A 30 -4.01 -0.77 -7.70
N ALA A 31 -5.17 -0.11 -7.55
CA ALA A 31 -6.43 -0.62 -8.06
C ALA A 31 -6.45 -0.72 -9.59
N TRP A 32 -5.85 0.26 -10.28
CA TRP A 32 -5.73 0.26 -11.73
C TRP A 32 -4.78 -0.83 -12.24
N ILE A 33 -3.57 -0.94 -11.66
CA ILE A 33 -2.54 -1.93 -12.02
C ILE A 33 -2.99 -3.36 -11.74
N SER A 34 -3.86 -3.57 -10.74
CA SER A 34 -4.32 -4.91 -10.40
C SER A 34 -5.04 -5.65 -11.53
N ARG A 35 -5.72 -4.93 -12.44
CA ARG A 35 -6.43 -5.54 -13.57
C ARG A 35 -5.46 -6.20 -14.56
N PRO A 36 -4.55 -5.44 -15.22
CA PRO A 36 -3.59 -6.03 -16.14
C PRO A 36 -2.67 -7.05 -15.47
N PHE A 37 -2.41 -6.92 -14.16
CA PHE A 37 -1.61 -7.89 -13.44
C PHE A 37 -2.35 -9.23 -13.22
N CYS A 38 -3.66 -9.21 -12.95
CA CYS A 38 -4.47 -10.44 -12.91
C CYS A 38 -4.53 -11.11 -14.28
N ASP A 39 -4.72 -10.32 -15.33
CA ASP A 39 -4.74 -10.81 -16.72
C ASP A 39 -3.38 -11.42 -17.11
N TRP A 40 -2.28 -10.80 -16.69
CA TRP A 40 -0.91 -11.28 -16.98
C TRP A 40 -0.58 -12.61 -16.28
N ILE A 41 -1.09 -12.82 -15.06
CA ILE A 41 -0.93 -14.10 -14.34
C ILE A 41 -1.93 -15.16 -14.86
N GLY A 42 -2.88 -14.78 -15.73
CA GLY A 42 -3.88 -15.69 -16.27
C GLY A 42 -5.00 -16.02 -15.29
N ILE A 43 -5.32 -15.10 -14.37
CA ILE A 43 -6.42 -15.26 -13.41
C ILE A 43 -7.65 -14.60 -14.00
N TYR A 44 -8.53 -15.39 -14.61
CA TYR A 44 -9.78 -14.90 -15.19
C TYR A 44 -10.93 -15.03 -14.19
N LYS A 45 -11.88 -14.10 -14.29
CA LYS A 45 -13.09 -14.12 -13.45
C LYS A 45 -13.96 -15.33 -13.77
N GLU A 46 -13.90 -15.81 -15.01
CA GLU A 46 -14.66 -16.97 -15.49
C GLU A 46 -14.24 -18.26 -14.78
N ASP A 47 -12.96 -18.44 -14.49
CA ASP A 47 -12.41 -19.71 -13.95
C ASP A 47 -12.70 -19.89 -12.45
N PHE A 48 -12.71 -18.80 -11.68
CA PHE A 48 -12.79 -18.83 -10.21
C PHE A 48 -14.14 -18.33 -9.67
N GLY A 49 -14.97 -17.70 -10.50
CA GLY A 49 -16.19 -17.03 -10.06
C GLY A 49 -15.93 -15.70 -9.33
N ALA A 50 -16.97 -14.87 -9.21
CA ALA A 50 -16.81 -13.47 -8.79
C ALA A 50 -16.23 -13.28 -7.37
N VAL A 51 -16.52 -14.19 -6.45
CA VAL A 51 -16.07 -14.09 -5.04
C VAL A 51 -14.58 -14.41 -4.92
N TRP A 52 -14.14 -15.56 -5.43
CA TRP A 52 -12.73 -15.97 -5.37
C TRP A 52 -11.83 -15.07 -6.19
N PHE A 53 -12.28 -14.66 -7.38
CA PHE A 53 -11.54 -13.68 -8.18
C PHE A 53 -11.28 -12.38 -7.39
N THR A 54 -12.28 -11.89 -6.65
CA THR A 54 -12.13 -10.67 -5.85
C THR A 54 -11.16 -10.87 -4.68
N LEU A 55 -11.20 -12.01 -4.00
CA LEU A 55 -10.27 -12.34 -2.91
C LEU A 55 -8.83 -12.47 -3.40
N ILE A 56 -8.61 -13.20 -4.48
CA ILE A 56 -7.29 -13.38 -5.10
C ILE A 56 -6.75 -12.02 -5.57
N ARG A 57 -7.59 -11.23 -6.22
CA ARG A 57 -7.22 -9.88 -6.67
C ARG A 57 -6.85 -8.97 -5.49
N LEU A 58 -7.55 -9.05 -4.36
CA LEU A 58 -7.21 -8.28 -3.16
C LEU A 58 -5.85 -8.71 -2.59
N LEU A 59 -5.56 -10.01 -2.61
CA LEU A 59 -4.28 -10.57 -2.18
C LEU A 59 -3.13 -10.13 -3.11
N ILE A 60 -3.38 -9.98 -4.40
CA ILE A 60 -2.43 -9.47 -5.41
C ILE A 60 -2.24 -7.95 -5.31
N ILE A 61 -3.30 -7.19 -5.06
CA ILE A 61 -3.24 -5.73 -4.85
C ILE A 61 -2.33 -5.41 -3.68
N PHE A 62 -2.33 -6.23 -2.63
CA PHE A 62 -1.57 -6.00 -1.42
C PHE A 62 -0.05 -5.79 -1.64
N PRO A 63 0.70 -6.73 -2.25
CA PRO A 63 2.13 -6.54 -2.55
C PRO A 63 2.39 -5.44 -3.58
N ILE A 64 1.50 -5.24 -4.54
CA ILE A 64 1.62 -4.12 -5.50
C ILE A 64 1.52 -2.77 -4.75
N TYR A 65 0.58 -2.68 -3.82
CA TYR A 65 0.37 -1.50 -2.99
C TYR A 65 1.57 -1.22 -2.08
N GLN A 66 2.17 -2.26 -1.48
CA GLN A 66 3.40 -2.16 -0.69
C GLN A 66 4.49 -1.40 -1.47
N VAL A 67 4.86 -1.93 -2.64
CA VAL A 67 5.91 -1.35 -3.49
C VAL A 67 5.56 0.06 -3.96
N LEU A 68 4.33 0.28 -4.43
CA LEU A 68 3.89 1.60 -4.90
C LEU A 68 3.90 2.64 -3.78
N LEU A 69 3.50 2.27 -2.57
CA LEU A 69 3.41 3.21 -1.45
C LEU A 69 4.80 3.74 -1.08
N VAL A 70 5.80 2.86 -1.05
CA VAL A 70 7.19 3.26 -0.80
C VAL A 70 7.75 4.05 -1.98
N ALA A 71 7.50 3.61 -3.22
CA ALA A 71 8.00 4.30 -4.41
C ALA A 71 7.45 5.73 -4.53
N ILE A 72 6.12 5.89 -4.48
CA ILE A 72 5.46 7.20 -4.56
C ILE A 72 5.80 8.02 -3.32
N GLY A 73 5.80 7.41 -2.13
CA GLY A 73 6.24 8.07 -0.91
C GLY A 73 7.66 8.62 -1.00
N THR A 74 8.56 7.93 -1.71
CA THR A 74 9.93 8.39 -1.96
C THR A 74 9.97 9.58 -2.91
N LEU A 75 9.17 9.58 -3.98
CA LEU A 75 9.07 10.70 -4.92
C LEU A 75 8.63 12.00 -4.23
N PHE A 76 7.78 11.90 -3.20
CA PHE A 76 7.33 13.04 -2.41
C PHE A 76 8.23 13.35 -1.19
N GLY A 77 9.41 12.72 -1.08
CA GLY A 77 10.38 12.96 -0.01
C GLY A 77 9.98 12.38 1.36
N GLN A 78 9.00 11.48 1.41
CA GLN A 78 8.46 10.86 2.63
C GLN A 78 8.87 9.39 2.80
N PHE A 79 9.96 8.94 2.17
CA PHE A 79 10.44 7.54 2.21
C PHE A 79 10.50 6.96 3.62
N ARG A 80 11.17 7.64 4.57
CA ARG A 80 11.32 7.15 5.96
C ARG A 80 9.98 6.93 6.64
N PHE A 81 9.01 7.81 6.39
CA PHE A 81 7.68 7.71 6.94
C PHE A 81 6.96 6.47 6.39
N PHE A 82 6.91 6.33 5.07
CA PHE A 82 6.21 5.23 4.41
C PHE A 82 6.89 3.87 4.63
N TRP A 83 8.21 3.81 4.60
CA TRP A 83 8.97 2.59 4.92
C TRP A 83 8.72 2.11 6.36
N ASN A 84 8.67 3.03 7.33
CA ASN A 84 8.34 2.67 8.70
C ASN A 84 6.86 2.30 8.87
N PHE A 85 5.96 2.98 8.17
CA PHE A 85 4.53 2.66 8.15
C PHE A 85 4.28 1.26 7.59
N GLU A 86 4.88 0.94 6.46
CA GLU A 86 4.79 -0.34 5.77
C GLU A 86 5.36 -1.48 6.62
N LYS A 87 6.60 -1.34 7.11
CA LYS A 87 7.20 -2.33 8.03
C LYS A 87 6.34 -2.57 9.27
N LYS A 88 5.76 -1.52 9.84
CA LYS A 88 4.87 -1.64 11.01
C LYS A 88 3.59 -2.39 10.66
N MET A 89 3.03 -2.17 9.48
CA MET A 89 1.84 -2.88 8.99
C MET A 89 2.16 -4.35 8.73
N LEU A 90 3.23 -4.66 8.00
CA LEU A 90 3.66 -6.03 7.69
C LEU A 90 4.00 -6.82 8.97
N LYS A 91 4.68 -6.20 9.94
CA LYS A 91 4.92 -6.82 11.27
C LYS A 91 3.61 -7.18 11.98
N ARG A 92 2.58 -6.33 11.91
CA ARG A 92 1.27 -6.60 12.52
C ARG A 92 0.46 -7.67 11.79
N MET A 93 0.70 -7.85 10.50
CA MET A 93 0.07 -8.90 9.68
C MET A 93 0.76 -10.27 9.83
N GLY A 94 1.75 -10.40 10.74
CA GLY A 94 2.49 -11.64 10.95
C GLY A 94 3.67 -11.84 9.99
N LEU A 95 3.87 -10.94 9.03
CA LEU A 95 4.99 -10.94 8.08
C LEU A 95 6.25 -10.27 8.66
N GLY A 96 6.34 -10.15 9.99
CA GLY A 96 7.48 -9.52 10.66
C GLY A 96 8.80 -10.26 10.46
N PHE A 97 8.76 -11.55 10.12
CA PHE A 97 9.95 -12.35 9.84
C PHE A 97 10.73 -11.89 8.59
N LEU A 98 10.09 -11.15 7.67
CA LEU A 98 10.73 -10.59 6.47
C LEU A 98 11.70 -9.45 6.80
N PHE A 99 11.56 -8.84 7.98
CA PHE A 99 12.40 -7.74 8.44
C PHE A 99 13.26 -8.24 9.59
N LYS A 100 14.45 -8.78 9.25
CA LYS A 100 15.55 -8.94 10.20
C LYS A 100 16.05 -7.54 10.57
N ASP A 101 15.58 -7.04 11.71
CA ASP A 101 16.35 -6.04 12.46
C ASP A 101 17.51 -6.74 13.16
#